data_AF-A0A1Y4AZ05-F1
#
_entry.id   AF-A0A1Y4AZ05-F1
#
_cell.length_a   1.000
_cell.length_b   1.000
_cell.length_c   1.000
_cell.angle_alpha   90.00
_cell.angle_beta   90.00
_cell.angle_gamma   90.00
#
_symmetry.space_group_name_H-M   'P 1'
#
loop_
_entity.id
_entity.type
_entity.pdbx_description
1 polymer ?
#
loop_
_entity_poly.entity_id
_entity_poly.type
_entity_poly.pdbx_seq_one_letter_code
_entity_poly.pdbx_strand_id
1 'polypeptide(L)'
;MKDHVRDKLRAQYEEYRNEYDETSWKAEKATSACNEAKNEYDFHTQEASGAWGQSAPSNTEEKRAELRDKYRDKEAEMRDALYEKEMAKQRMEEAQKELEDYDQEVGY
;
A
#
# COMPACT_ATOMS: atom_id res chain seq x y z
N MET A 1 -27.03 30.31 -2.04
CA MET A 1 -27.26 28.97 -1.40
C MET A 1 -26.62 27.85 -2.20
N LYS A 2 -26.73 27.83 -3.54
CA LYS A 2 -26.11 26.80 -4.39
C LYS A 2 -24.57 26.77 -4.28
N ASP A 3 -23.91 27.91 -4.14
CA ASP A 3 -22.45 27.95 -3.98
C ASP A 3 -21.96 27.29 -2.69
N HIS A 4 -22.74 27.39 -1.60
CA HIS A 4 -22.38 26.81 -0.31
C HIS A 4 -22.45 25.28 -0.28
N VAL A 5 -23.35 24.66 -1.06
CA VAL A 5 -23.43 23.19 -1.17
C VAL A 5 -22.26 22.66 -2.00
N ARG A 6 -21.95 23.34 -3.11
CA ARG A 6 -20.79 23.03 -3.94
C ARG A 6 -19.47 23.10 -3.16
N ASP A 7 -19.29 24.17 -2.39
CA ASP A 7 -18.09 24.37 -1.58
C ASP A 7 -17.91 23.26 -0.54
N LYS A 8 -19.02 22.73 0.03
CA LYS A 8 -18.96 21.59 0.95
C LYS A 8 -18.56 20.29 0.26
N LEU A 9 -19.16 19.98 -0.89
CA LEU A 9 -18.81 18.79 -1.68
C LEU A 9 -17.34 18.84 -2.12
N ARG A 10 -16.88 20.02 -2.54
CA ARG A 10 -15.47 20.24 -2.88
C ARG A 10 -14.55 20.04 -1.67
N ALA A 11 -14.89 20.59 -0.51
CA ALA A 11 -14.11 20.40 0.70
C ALA A 11 -14.01 18.91 1.10
N GLN A 12 -15.13 18.18 1.00
CA GLN A 12 -15.16 16.74 1.26
C GLN A 12 -14.29 15.95 0.28
N TYR A 13 -14.35 16.27 -1.01
CA TYR A 13 -13.46 15.68 -2.01
C TYR A 13 -11.98 15.96 -1.69
N GLU A 14 -11.64 17.19 -1.31
CA GLU A 14 -10.27 17.57 -0.94
C GLU A 14 -9.79 16.81 0.31
N GLU A 15 -10.67 16.58 1.30
CA GLU A 15 -10.37 15.73 2.47
C GLU A 15 -10.06 14.28 2.07
N TYR A 16 -10.92 13.65 1.25
CA TYR A 16 -10.69 12.27 0.80
C TYR A 16 -9.49 12.13 -0.13
N ARG A 17 -9.19 13.16 -0.94
CA ARG A 17 -7.97 13.19 -1.73
C ARG A 17 -6.72 13.19 -0.86
N ASN A 18 -6.70 14.00 0.20
CA ASN A 18 -5.57 14.01 1.15
C ASN A 18 -5.41 12.65 1.86
N GLU A 19 -6.52 12.01 2.23
CA GLU A 19 -6.52 10.66 2.79
C GLU A 19 -5.98 9.62 1.80
N TYR A 20 -6.38 9.70 0.53
CA TYR A 20 -5.85 8.84 -0.54
C TYR A 20 -4.35 9.04 -0.74
N ASP A 21 -3.86 10.29 -0.71
CA ASP A 21 -2.45 10.59 -0.85
C ASP A 21 -1.63 10.02 0.33
N GLU A 22 -2.14 10.15 1.57
CA GLU A 22 -1.50 9.57 2.76
C GLU A 22 -1.47 8.03 2.72
N THR A 23 -2.60 7.40 2.42
CA THR A 23 -2.70 5.93 2.34
C THR A 23 -1.89 5.38 1.17
N SER A 24 -1.82 6.09 0.05
CA SER A 24 -0.95 5.76 -1.09
C SER A 24 0.51 5.72 -0.69
N TRP A 25 0.99 6.75 0.02
CA TRP A 25 2.36 6.78 0.51
C TRP A 25 2.67 5.67 1.51
N LYS A 26 1.74 5.34 2.42
CA LYS A 26 1.88 4.21 3.35
C LYS A 26 1.98 2.88 2.61
N ALA A 27 1.12 2.66 1.61
CA ALA A 27 1.13 1.46 0.78
C ALA A 27 2.44 1.30 -0.01
N GLU A 28 2.98 2.39 -0.56
CA GLU A 28 4.28 2.39 -1.25
C GLU A 28 5.42 2.00 -0.30
N LYS A 29 5.44 2.57 0.91
CA LYS A 29 6.43 2.22 1.93
C LYS A 29 6.35 0.75 2.35
N ALA A 30 5.13 0.26 2.62
CA ALA A 30 4.92 -1.13 3.00
C ALA A 30 5.33 -2.09 1.87
N THR A 31 5.03 -1.73 0.62
CA THR A 31 5.46 -2.48 -0.57
C THR A 31 6.98 -2.53 -0.71
N SER A 32 7.68 -1.41 -0.49
CA SER A 32 9.15 -1.38 -0.51
C SER A 32 9.73 -2.28 0.57
N ALA A 33 9.24 -2.17 1.80
CA ALA A 33 9.71 -2.99 2.92
C ALA A 33 9.46 -4.50 2.70
N CYS A 34 8.31 -4.85 2.11
CA CYS A 34 8.01 -6.23 1.72
C CYS A 34 8.99 -6.75 0.65
N ASN A 35 9.28 -5.95 -0.38
CA ASN A 35 10.25 -6.31 -1.41
C ASN A 35 11.67 -6.46 -0.86
N GLU A 36 12.10 -5.59 0.06
CA GLU A 36 13.39 -5.70 0.74
C GLU A 36 13.48 -6.99 1.56
N ALA A 37 12.46 -7.30 2.37
CA ALA A 37 12.40 -8.53 3.16
C ALA A 37 12.38 -9.79 2.27
N LYS A 38 11.68 -9.73 1.14
CA LYS A 38 11.66 -10.80 0.14
C LYS A 38 13.04 -11.02 -0.47
N ASN A 39 13.71 -9.94 -0.89
CA ASN A 39 15.04 -10.02 -1.49
C ASN A 39 16.06 -10.61 -0.51
N GLU A 40 15.99 -10.23 0.77
CA GLU A 40 16.81 -10.81 1.83
C GLU A 40 16.52 -12.32 1.98
N TYR A 41 15.25 -12.71 2.08
CA TYR A 41 14.86 -14.12 2.15
C TYR A 41 15.34 -14.92 0.92
N ASP A 42 15.16 -14.39 -0.29
CA ASP A 42 15.52 -15.03 -1.54
C ASP A 42 17.04 -15.19 -1.67
N PHE A 43 17.82 -14.16 -1.30
CA PHE A 43 19.29 -14.20 -1.27
C PHE A 43 19.79 -15.34 -0.37
N HIS A 44 19.31 -15.40 0.88
CA HIS A 44 19.71 -16.43 1.84
C HIS A 44 19.22 -17.84 1.45
N THR A 45 18.15 -17.95 0.65
CA THR A 45 17.63 -19.23 0.15
C THR A 45 18.38 -19.71 -1.11
N GLN A 46 18.78 -18.81 -2.00
CA GLN A 46 19.56 -19.12 -3.20
C GLN A 46 21.03 -19.43 -2.90
N GLU A 47 21.67 -18.71 -1.98
CA GLU A 47 23.05 -19.02 -1.54
C GLU A 47 23.16 -20.45 -0.98
N ALA A 48 22.10 -20.96 -0.35
CA ALA A 48 22.05 -22.34 0.14
C ALA A 48 21.95 -23.40 -0.99
N SER A 49 21.53 -23.01 -2.20
CA SER A 49 21.31 -23.92 -3.33
C SER A 49 22.43 -23.89 -4.38
N GLY A 50 23.25 -22.82 -4.40
CA GLY A 50 24.32 -22.62 -5.39
C GLY A 50 25.70 -23.13 -4.99
N ALA A 51 25.94 -23.46 -3.72
CA ALA A 51 27.26 -23.87 -3.23
C ALA A 51 27.43 -25.39 -3.22
N TRP A 52 27.83 -25.97 -4.36
CA TRP A 52 28.47 -27.30 -4.38
C TRP A 52 29.85 -27.19 -3.73
N GLY A 53 29.93 -27.31 -2.40
CA GLY A 53 31.17 -27.63 -1.69
C GLY A 53 31.82 -26.52 -0.85
N GLN A 54 31.21 -25.35 -0.71
CA GLN A 54 31.57 -24.42 0.37
C GLN A 54 30.32 -24.08 1.16
N SER A 55 30.28 -24.52 2.41
CA SER A 55 29.25 -24.19 3.36
C SER A 55 29.01 -22.68 3.34
N ALA A 56 27.82 -22.24 2.90
CA ALA A 56 27.38 -20.87 3.13
C ALA A 56 27.63 -20.57 4.63
N PRO A 57 28.40 -19.53 4.98
CA PRO A 57 28.83 -19.33 6.35
C PRO A 57 27.59 -19.11 7.22
N SER A 58 27.30 -20.05 8.14
CA SER A 58 26.33 -19.93 9.24
C SER A 58 24.83 -19.75 8.92
N ASN A 59 24.34 -20.01 7.70
CA ASN A 59 22.88 -20.06 7.44
C ASN A 59 22.27 -21.33 8.06
N THR A 60 21.93 -21.26 9.35
CA THR A 60 21.13 -22.27 10.02
C THR A 60 19.71 -22.25 9.45
N GLU A 61 19.02 -23.39 9.50
CA GLU A 61 17.58 -23.48 9.18
C GLU A 61 16.77 -22.42 9.96
N GLU A 62 17.19 -22.12 11.19
CA GLU A 62 16.64 -21.07 12.05
C GLU A 62 16.69 -19.69 11.39
N LYS A 63 17.80 -19.32 10.74
CA LYS A 63 17.90 -18.01 10.06
C LYS A 63 16.94 -17.89 8.87
N ARG A 64 16.75 -18.98 8.13
CA ARG A 64 15.78 -19.01 7.02
C ARG A 64 14.35 -18.93 7.52
N ALA A 65 14.06 -19.56 8.65
CA ALA A 65 12.75 -19.44 9.31
C ALA A 65 12.49 -18.00 9.76
N GLU A 66 13.45 -17.34 10.43
CA GLU A 66 13.34 -15.93 10.83
C GLU A 66 13.07 -15.00 9.63
N LEU A 67 13.80 -15.18 8.53
CA LEU A 67 13.64 -14.36 7.33
C LEU A 67 12.30 -14.60 6.63
N ARG A 68 11.83 -15.86 6.64
CA ARG A 68 10.50 -16.21 6.12
C ARG A 68 9.40 -15.54 6.93
N ASP A 69 9.50 -15.58 8.26
CA ASP A 69 8.51 -14.96 9.14
C ASP A 69 8.50 -13.44 8.97
N LYS A 70 9.68 -12.81 8.92
CA LYS A 70 9.83 -11.38 8.59
C LYS A 70 9.18 -11.03 7.25
N TYR A 71 9.42 -11.81 6.20
CA TYR A 71 8.80 -11.58 4.89
C TYR A 71 7.27 -11.69 4.97
N ARG A 72 6.74 -12.69 5.68
CA ARG A 72 5.29 -12.86 5.85
C ARG A 72 4.64 -11.71 6.62
N ASP A 73 5.28 -11.23 7.67
CA ASP A 73 4.79 -10.08 8.43
C ASP A 73 4.73 -8.83 7.53
N LYS A 74 5.77 -8.60 6.72
CA LYS A 74 5.79 -7.49 5.76
C LYS A 74 4.80 -7.67 4.61
N GLU A 75 4.55 -8.90 4.17
CA GLU A 75 3.51 -9.18 3.20
C GLU A 75 2.11 -8.86 3.74
N ALA A 76 1.85 -9.17 5.02
CA ALA A 76 0.59 -8.82 5.68
C ALA A 76 0.42 -7.30 5.80
N GLU A 77 1.43 -6.60 6.33
CA GLU A 77 1.43 -5.13 6.43
C GLU A 77 1.20 -4.45 5.06
N MET A 78 1.83 -4.98 3.99
CA MET A 78 1.64 -4.49 2.63
C MET A 78 0.20 -4.69 2.14
N ARG A 79 -0.39 -5.86 2.38
CA ARG A 79 -1.78 -6.15 1.97
C ARG A 79 -2.77 -5.25 2.68
N ASP A 80 -2.59 -5.04 3.97
CA ASP A 80 -3.45 -4.16 4.77
C ASP A 80 -3.36 -2.71 4.27
N ALA A 81 -2.14 -2.20 4.04
CA ALA A 81 -1.94 -0.86 3.52
C ALA A 81 -2.51 -0.67 2.09
N LEU A 82 -2.40 -1.69 1.23
CA LEU A 82 -3.01 -1.68 -0.10
C LEU A 82 -4.54 -1.68 -0.03
N TYR A 83 -5.12 -2.41 0.94
CA TYR A 83 -6.56 -2.41 1.17
C TYR A 83 -7.05 -1.04 1.65
N GLU A 84 -6.37 -0.42 2.62
CA GLU A 84 -6.68 0.94 3.08
C GLU A 84 -6.62 1.97 1.94
N LYS A 85 -5.58 1.87 1.10
CA LYS A 85 -5.45 2.72 -0.10
C LYS A 85 -6.65 2.56 -1.04
N GLU A 86 -7.09 1.34 -1.31
CA GLU A 86 -8.21 1.10 -2.21
C GLU A 86 -9.53 1.63 -1.62
N MET A 87 -9.74 1.50 -0.31
CA MET A 87 -10.90 2.07 0.38
C MET A 87 -10.88 3.61 0.36
N ALA A 88 -9.72 4.24 0.52
CA ALA A 88 -9.58 5.70 0.41
C ALA A 88 -9.82 6.17 -1.04
N LYS A 89 -9.33 5.43 -2.02
CA LYS A 89 -9.57 5.69 -3.44
C LYS A 89 -11.05 5.66 -3.79
N GLN A 90 -11.78 4.63 -3.35
CA GLN A 90 -13.23 4.51 -3.59
C GLN A 90 -13.99 5.71 -3.02
N ARG A 91 -13.70 6.11 -1.78
CA ARG A 91 -14.32 7.30 -1.16
C ARG A 91 -14.03 8.59 -1.93
N MET A 92 -12.78 8.76 -2.38
CA MET A 92 -12.40 9.92 -3.19
C MET A 92 -13.15 9.93 -4.54
N GLU A 93 -13.25 8.79 -5.23
CA GLU A 93 -13.96 8.66 -6.51
C GLU A 93 -15.47 8.90 -6.35
N GLU A 94 -16.08 8.41 -5.26
CA GLU A 94 -17.48 8.69 -4.93
C GLU A 94 -17.73 10.18 -4.70
N ALA A 95 -16.90 10.84 -3.89
CA ALA A 95 -17.04 12.29 -3.65
C ALA A 95 -16.78 13.14 -4.90
N GLN A 96 -15.84 12.70 -5.76
CA GLN A 96 -15.62 13.36 -7.04
C GLN A 96 -16.87 13.27 -7.91
N LYS A 97 -17.47 12.08 -7.99
CA LYS A 97 -18.69 11.86 -8.77
C LYS A 97 -19.85 12.69 -8.24
N GLU A 98 -20.05 12.75 -6.92
CA GLU A 98 -21.10 13.59 -6.31
C GLU A 98 -20.92 15.08 -6.65
N LEU A 99 -19.68 15.56 -6.68
CA LEU A 99 -19.36 16.94 -7.09
C LEU A 99 -19.65 17.17 -8.58
N GLU A 100 -19.28 16.21 -9.44
CA GLU A 100 -19.54 16.26 -10.89
C GLU A 100 -21.04 16.24 -11.20
N ASP A 101 -21.80 15.36 -10.54
CA ASP A 101 -23.26 15.24 -10.67
C ASP A 101 -23.94 16.57 -10.23
N TYR A 102 -23.48 17.17 -9.13
CA TYR A 102 -23.98 18.47 -8.66
C TYR A 102 -23.69 19.61 -9.66
N ASP A 103 -22.46 19.68 -10.17
CA ASP A 103 -22.06 20.70 -11.13
C ASP A 103 -22.86 20.58 -12.44
N GLN A 104 -23.21 19.35 -12.84
CA GLN A 104 -24.11 19.10 -13.95
C GLN A 104 -25.55 19.56 -13.64
N GLU A 105 -26.13 19.19 -12.50
CA GLU A 105 -27.51 19.56 -12.14
C GLU A 105 -27.71 21.08 -11.98
N VAL A 106 -26.70 21.80 -11.50
CA VAL A 106 -26.78 23.25 -11.28
C VAL A 106 -26.42 24.06 -12.53
N GLY A 107 -25.63 23.50 -13.44
CA GLY A 107 -25.25 24.11 -14.71
C GLY A 107 -26.33 24.09 -15.79
N TYR A 108 -27.39 23.29 -15.62
CA TYR A 108 -28.59 23.24 -16.46
C TYR A 108 -29.78 23.98 -15.81
#